data_AF-A0A5D0UHM7-F1
#
_entry.id   AF-A0A5D0UHM7-F1
#
_cell.length_a   1.000
_cell.length_b   1.000
_cell.length_c   1.000
_cell.angle_alpha   90.00
_cell.angle_beta   90.00
_cell.angle_gamma   90.00
#
_symmetry.space_group_name_H-M   'P 1'
#
loop_
_entity.id
_entity.type
_entity.pdbx_description
1 polymer ?
#
loop_
_entity_poly.entity_id
_entity_poly.type
_entity_poly.pdbx_seq_one_letter_code
_entity_poly.pdbx_strand_id
1 'polypeptide(L)'
;MTGGFSLRGAPARRWTLVRDGRRLEVETARVGWDRAVRLFVDGEPAGDTTTDEMKAELPYGEMRVAVAFDLHGLVDGQAARCDLVPATGEDGDGDGDSGGGRVAFAPGAGTRAARREALARAHPFLYASRHVAAATAKVLLPLLGISVLIRVLLGAVPWPDVPWPDVRLPDVDAPSIPWPDVPWPNLPDLPDLPEVSAPPWLAAVLAAAKFAVPILIAVVVAAREAHRRKRTPAPPAEEPQKAGPETPEASAELEGRGS
;
A
#
# COMPACT_ATOMS: atom_id res chain seq x y z
N MET A 1 -40.36 -15.52 -23.80
CA MET A 1 -40.14 -16.19 -22.50
C MET A 1 -39.21 -15.32 -21.67
N THR A 2 -39.75 -14.31 -21.00
CA THR A 2 -38.99 -13.42 -20.10
C THR A 2 -39.23 -13.91 -18.68
N GLY A 3 -38.38 -14.84 -18.23
CA GLY A 3 -38.43 -15.39 -16.89
C GLY A 3 -38.18 -14.28 -15.87
N GLY A 4 -39.19 -14.00 -15.05
CA GLY A 4 -39.07 -13.09 -13.91
C GLY A 4 -38.01 -13.61 -12.95
N PHE A 5 -36.91 -12.88 -12.83
CA PHE A 5 -35.92 -13.08 -11.78
C PHE A 5 -36.49 -12.57 -10.45
N SER A 6 -36.95 -13.47 -9.60
CA SER A 6 -37.00 -13.20 -8.16
C SER A 6 -36.97 -14.49 -7.36
N LEU A 7 -35.78 -14.82 -6.85
CA LEU A 7 -35.57 -15.78 -5.77
C LEU A 7 -34.61 -15.15 -4.76
N ARG A 8 -35.10 -14.19 -3.97
CA ARG A 8 -34.43 -13.49 -2.84
C ARG A 8 -32.88 -13.58 -2.86
N GLY A 9 -32.29 -13.15 -3.97
CA GLY A 9 -30.89 -12.74 -4.01
C GLY A 9 -30.80 -11.39 -3.30
N ALA A 10 -29.61 -11.05 -2.78
CA ALA A 10 -29.37 -9.70 -2.30
C ALA A 10 -29.83 -8.68 -3.35
N PRO A 11 -30.35 -7.51 -2.94
CA PRO A 11 -30.83 -6.51 -3.89
C PRO A 11 -29.75 -6.24 -4.92
N ALA A 12 -30.12 -6.32 -6.19
CA ALA A 12 -29.25 -5.91 -7.28
C ALA A 12 -28.80 -4.47 -7.02
N ARG A 13 -27.49 -4.24 -6.99
CA ARG A 13 -26.92 -2.91 -6.82
C ARG A 13 -26.15 -2.54 -8.06
N ARG A 14 -26.25 -1.27 -8.41
CA ARG A 14 -25.79 -0.73 -9.67
C ARG A 14 -24.60 0.18 -9.46
N TRP A 15 -23.55 -0.09 -10.20
CA TRP A 15 -22.36 0.74 -10.33
C TRP A 15 -22.53 1.60 -11.57
N THR A 16 -22.05 2.84 -11.54
CA THR A 16 -22.27 3.78 -12.66
C THR A 16 -20.97 4.46 -13.05
N LEU A 17 -20.75 4.62 -14.35
CA LEU A 17 -19.65 5.39 -14.91
C LEU A 17 -20.17 6.17 -16.11
N VAL A 18 -19.79 7.44 -16.24
CA VAL A 18 -20.05 8.23 -17.44
C VAL A 18 -18.73 8.42 -18.16
N ARG A 19 -18.66 8.00 -19.42
CA ARG A 19 -17.45 8.10 -20.25
C ARG A 19 -17.84 8.33 -21.70
N ASP A 20 -17.16 9.26 -22.37
CA ASP A 20 -17.37 9.59 -23.79
C ASP A 20 -18.86 9.89 -24.13
N GLY A 21 -19.56 10.55 -23.20
CA GLY A 21 -20.99 10.88 -23.33
C GLY A 21 -21.95 9.71 -23.14
N ARG A 22 -21.45 8.50 -22.89
CA ARG A 22 -22.26 7.30 -22.60
C ARG A 22 -22.28 6.98 -21.13
N ARG A 23 -23.43 6.50 -20.65
CA ARG A 23 -23.66 6.07 -19.27
C ARG A 23 -23.55 4.55 -19.20
N LEU A 24 -22.49 4.08 -18.59
CA LEU A 24 -22.25 2.67 -18.30
C LEU A 24 -22.84 2.35 -16.93
N GLU A 25 -23.61 1.28 -16.85
CA GLU A 25 -24.09 0.76 -15.58
C GLU A 25 -23.78 -0.72 -15.44
N VAL A 26 -23.29 -1.13 -14.27
CA VAL A 26 -22.99 -2.52 -13.97
C VAL A 26 -23.82 -2.97 -12.79
N GLU A 27 -24.64 -3.98 -13.00
CA GLU A 27 -25.47 -4.57 -11.97
C GLU A 27 -24.85 -5.88 -11.50
N THR A 28 -24.66 -6.01 -10.19
CA THR A 28 -24.17 -7.24 -9.57
C THR A 28 -25.21 -7.84 -8.64
N ALA A 29 -25.43 -9.14 -8.79
CA ALA A 29 -26.38 -9.89 -7.99
C ALA A 29 -25.87 -11.32 -7.75
N ARG A 30 -26.49 -12.01 -6.79
CA ARG A 30 -26.27 -13.44 -6.55
C ARG A 30 -27.33 -14.26 -7.26
N VAL A 31 -26.93 -15.33 -7.94
CA VAL A 31 -27.80 -16.30 -8.59
C VAL A 31 -27.36 -17.70 -8.14
N GLY A 32 -28.02 -18.24 -7.12
CA GLY A 32 -27.61 -19.51 -6.51
C GLY A 32 -26.24 -19.40 -5.79
N TRP A 33 -25.27 -20.19 -6.23
CA TRP A 33 -23.88 -20.11 -5.76
C TRP A 33 -23.02 -19.16 -6.60
N ASP A 34 -23.55 -18.74 -7.75
CA ASP A 34 -22.84 -17.90 -8.70
C ASP A 34 -23.17 -16.42 -8.47
N ARG A 35 -22.33 -15.57 -9.03
CA ARG A 35 -22.53 -14.13 -9.12
C ARG A 35 -22.88 -13.79 -10.55
N ALA A 36 -23.99 -13.08 -10.73
CA ALA A 36 -24.37 -12.51 -12.02
C ALA A 36 -23.85 -11.07 -12.10
N VAL A 37 -23.28 -10.74 -13.25
CA VAL A 37 -22.86 -9.39 -13.61
C VAL A 37 -23.53 -9.02 -14.92
N ARG A 38 -24.20 -7.87 -14.95
CA ARG A 38 -24.89 -7.35 -16.14
C ARG A 38 -24.40 -5.96 -16.45
N LEU A 39 -24.01 -5.73 -17.69
CA LEU A 39 -23.62 -4.42 -18.21
C LEU A 39 -24.78 -3.80 -18.99
N PHE A 40 -25.05 -2.53 -18.70
CA PHE A 40 -25.97 -1.68 -19.43
C PHE A 40 -25.23 -0.48 -19.99
N VAL A 41 -25.58 -0.08 -21.21
CA VAL A 41 -25.07 1.12 -21.88
C VAL A 41 -26.27 2.00 -22.20
N ASP A 42 -26.31 3.19 -21.61
CA ASP A 42 -27.42 4.13 -21.76
C ASP A 42 -28.80 3.54 -21.40
N GLY A 43 -28.80 2.57 -20.48
CA GLY A 43 -30.00 1.85 -20.00
C GLY A 43 -30.33 0.57 -20.77
N GLU A 44 -29.68 0.32 -21.91
CA GLU A 44 -29.88 -0.90 -22.71
C GLU A 44 -28.93 -2.01 -22.29
N PRO A 45 -29.37 -3.28 -22.21
CA PRO A 45 -28.50 -4.40 -21.86
C PRO A 45 -27.44 -4.62 -22.96
N ALA A 46 -26.17 -4.54 -22.58
CA ALA A 46 -25.04 -4.68 -23.50
C ALA A 46 -24.28 -6.02 -23.32
N GLY A 47 -24.45 -6.69 -22.18
CA GLY A 47 -23.91 -8.01 -21.96
C GLY A 47 -24.15 -8.51 -20.53
N ASP A 48 -24.12 -9.82 -20.35
CA ASP A 48 -24.24 -10.46 -19.06
C ASP A 48 -23.32 -11.68 -18.94
N THR A 49 -22.93 -11.98 -17.70
CA THR A 49 -22.11 -13.14 -17.37
C THR A 49 -22.43 -13.64 -15.97
N THR A 50 -22.12 -14.90 -15.71
CA THR A 50 -22.20 -15.53 -14.38
C THR A 50 -20.84 -16.14 -14.04
N THR A 51 -20.39 -15.95 -12.80
CA THR A 51 -19.10 -16.47 -12.34
C THR A 51 -19.18 -17.09 -10.95
N ASP A 52 -18.47 -18.19 -10.75
CA ASP A 52 -18.11 -18.76 -9.45
C ASP A 52 -16.69 -18.34 -9.00
N GLU A 53 -16.01 -17.51 -9.79
CA GLU A 53 -14.71 -16.93 -9.46
C GLU A 53 -14.82 -15.56 -8.77
N MET A 54 -13.73 -15.12 -8.13
CA MET A 54 -13.65 -13.79 -7.50
C MET A 54 -13.59 -12.63 -8.49
N LYS A 55 -13.49 -12.92 -9.80
CA LYS A 55 -13.44 -11.94 -10.86
C LYS A 55 -14.45 -12.30 -11.96
N ALA A 56 -15.02 -11.27 -12.58
CA ALA A 56 -15.84 -11.38 -13.78
C ALA A 56 -15.45 -10.26 -14.74
N GLU A 57 -15.53 -10.56 -16.02
CA GLU A 57 -15.21 -9.61 -17.08
C GLU A 57 -16.30 -9.59 -18.14
N LEU A 58 -16.62 -8.39 -18.60
CA LEU A 58 -17.58 -8.16 -19.68
C LEU A 58 -16.92 -7.32 -20.77
N PRO A 59 -16.94 -7.76 -22.04
CA PRO A 59 -16.36 -7.00 -23.13
C PRO A 59 -17.14 -5.70 -23.39
N TYR A 60 -16.42 -4.63 -23.76
CA TYR A 60 -16.99 -3.34 -24.13
C TYR A 60 -16.10 -2.62 -25.16
N GLY A 61 -16.28 -2.95 -26.45
CA GLY A 61 -15.42 -2.43 -27.53
C GLY A 61 -13.96 -2.86 -27.32
N GLU A 62 -13.03 -1.91 -27.36
CA GLU A 62 -11.59 -2.11 -27.08
C GLU A 62 -11.27 -2.17 -25.57
N MET A 63 -12.29 -2.02 -24.72
CA MET A 63 -12.19 -2.07 -23.27
C MET A 63 -12.94 -3.28 -22.74
N ARG A 64 -12.74 -3.58 -21.46
CA ARG A 64 -13.50 -4.58 -20.71
C ARG A 64 -13.88 -4.00 -19.35
N VAL A 65 -15.06 -4.38 -18.87
CA VAL A 65 -15.51 -4.08 -17.52
C VAL A 65 -15.02 -5.21 -16.63
N ALA A 66 -14.07 -4.91 -15.76
CA ALA A 66 -13.56 -5.82 -14.75
C ALA A 66 -14.33 -5.63 -13.44
N VAL A 67 -14.87 -6.72 -12.92
CA VAL A 67 -15.62 -6.76 -11.66
C VAL A 67 -14.94 -7.72 -10.71
N ALA A 68 -14.58 -7.23 -9.52
CA ALA A 68 -13.93 -8.02 -8.50
C ALA A 68 -14.81 -8.14 -7.25
N PHE A 69 -14.86 -9.35 -6.70
CA PHE A 69 -15.58 -9.70 -5.48
C PHE A 69 -14.61 -9.92 -4.33
N ASP A 70 -15.05 -9.58 -3.11
CA ASP A 70 -14.35 -9.96 -1.89
C ASP A 70 -15.01 -11.20 -1.26
N LEU A 71 -14.44 -11.72 -0.17
CA LEU A 71 -14.97 -12.89 0.54
C LEU A 71 -16.44 -12.72 0.96
N HIS A 72 -16.89 -11.49 1.21
CA HIS A 72 -18.29 -11.23 1.54
C HIS A 72 -19.17 -11.16 0.27
N GLY A 73 -18.59 -10.77 -0.86
CA GLY A 73 -19.18 -10.84 -2.19
C GLY A 73 -19.62 -12.24 -2.59
N LEU A 74 -18.99 -13.30 -2.04
CA LEU A 74 -19.46 -14.68 -2.16
C LEU A 74 -20.84 -14.90 -1.51
N VAL A 75 -21.16 -14.13 -0.48
CA VAL A 75 -22.39 -14.28 0.30
C VAL A 75 -23.49 -13.38 -0.25
N ASP A 76 -23.19 -12.10 -0.50
CA ASP A 76 -24.16 -11.08 -0.91
C ASP A 76 -24.18 -10.81 -2.42
N GLY A 77 -23.30 -11.44 -3.19
CA GLY A 77 -23.19 -11.22 -4.64
C GLY A 77 -22.77 -9.81 -5.04
N GLN A 78 -22.28 -9.00 -4.09
CA GLN A 78 -21.93 -7.61 -4.34
C GLN A 78 -20.46 -7.50 -4.73
N ALA A 79 -20.20 -6.77 -5.81
CA ALA A 79 -18.83 -6.41 -6.15
C ALA A 79 -18.18 -5.58 -5.03
N ALA A 80 -16.89 -5.82 -4.83
CA ALA A 80 -16.03 -4.97 -4.03
C ALA A 80 -15.45 -3.82 -4.86
N ARG A 81 -15.26 -4.06 -6.16
CA ARG A 81 -14.65 -3.12 -7.11
C ARG A 81 -15.20 -3.37 -8.53
N CYS A 82 -15.36 -2.30 -9.30
CA CYS A 82 -15.73 -2.35 -10.70
C CYS A 82 -14.94 -1.26 -11.45
N ASP A 83 -14.22 -1.66 -12.51
CA ASP A 83 -13.41 -0.74 -13.32
C ASP A 83 -13.60 -1.02 -14.80
N LEU A 84 -13.47 0.03 -15.61
CA LEU A 84 -13.29 -0.07 -17.05
C LEU A 84 -11.79 -0.11 -17.34
N VAL A 85 -11.30 -1.20 -17.92
CA VAL A 85 -9.87 -1.43 -18.22
C VAL A 85 -9.65 -1.73 -19.71
N PRO A 86 -8.46 -1.47 -20.27
CA PRO A 86 -8.14 -1.88 -21.63
C PRO A 86 -8.25 -3.41 -21.79
N ALA A 87 -8.67 -3.87 -22.97
CA ALA A 87 -8.78 -5.30 -23.26
C ALA A 87 -7.43 -6.06 -23.18
N THR A 88 -6.31 -5.36 -23.34
CA THR A 88 -4.95 -5.93 -23.44
C THR A 88 -4.01 -5.60 -22.27
N GLY A 89 -4.53 -5.10 -21.14
CA GLY A 89 -3.71 -4.80 -19.96
C GLY A 89 -3.66 -5.96 -18.95
N GLU A 90 -2.46 -6.32 -18.49
CA GLU A 90 -2.25 -7.23 -17.35
C GLU A 90 -3.00 -6.73 -16.11
N ASP A 91 -3.67 -7.66 -15.43
CA ASP A 91 -4.34 -7.44 -14.15
C ASP A 91 -3.30 -7.21 -13.05
N GLY A 92 -2.67 -6.04 -13.06
CA GLY A 92 -1.84 -5.61 -11.96
C GLY A 92 -2.72 -5.50 -10.70
N ASP A 93 -2.50 -6.40 -9.74
CA ASP A 93 -3.01 -6.32 -8.36
C ASP A 93 -2.38 -5.15 -7.57
N GLY A 94 -1.85 -4.15 -8.26
CA GLY A 94 -1.24 -2.95 -7.71
C GLY A 94 -2.29 -1.91 -7.36
N ASP A 95 -2.37 -1.57 -6.07
CA ASP A 95 -3.11 -0.43 -5.50
C ASP A 95 -2.43 0.92 -5.87
N GLY A 96 -1.81 0.98 -7.05
CA GLY A 96 -1.02 2.11 -7.56
C GLY A 96 -1.82 2.92 -8.57
N ASP A 97 -2.27 4.09 -8.13
CA ASP A 97 -2.67 5.19 -8.99
C ASP A 97 -1.46 5.68 -9.78
N SER A 98 -1.36 5.33 -11.07
CA SER A 98 -0.74 6.13 -12.16
C SER A 98 -0.47 5.27 -13.40
N GLY A 99 -1.20 5.54 -14.50
CA GLY A 99 -0.66 5.41 -15.86
C GLY A 99 -1.39 4.50 -16.86
N GLY A 100 -2.25 3.58 -16.43
CA GLY A 100 -2.76 2.52 -17.33
C GLY A 100 -4.27 2.51 -17.52
N GLY A 101 -4.87 3.52 -18.18
CA GLY A 101 -6.21 3.50 -18.81
C GLY A 101 -7.44 3.08 -17.98
N ARG A 102 -7.27 2.72 -16.71
CA ARG A 102 -8.29 2.17 -15.81
C ARG A 102 -9.14 3.30 -15.25
N VAL A 103 -10.46 3.15 -15.35
CA VAL A 103 -11.42 4.12 -14.82
C VAL A 103 -12.41 3.40 -13.91
N ALA A 104 -12.42 3.77 -12.62
CA ALA A 104 -13.28 3.15 -11.63
C ALA A 104 -14.74 3.59 -11.80
N PHE A 105 -15.67 2.66 -11.62
CA PHE A 105 -17.09 2.96 -11.53
C PHE A 105 -17.44 3.50 -10.14
N ALA A 106 -18.40 4.41 -10.07
CA ALA A 106 -18.97 4.86 -8.80
C ALA A 106 -19.86 3.74 -8.22
N PRO A 107 -19.68 3.38 -6.93
CA PRO A 107 -20.49 2.35 -6.29
C PRO A 107 -21.92 2.80 -6.04
N GLY A 108 -22.87 1.87 -6.21
CA GLY A 108 -24.28 2.13 -5.93
C GLY A 108 -24.53 2.50 -4.47
N ALA A 109 -25.48 3.41 -4.24
CA ALA A 109 -25.86 3.82 -2.89
C ALA A 109 -26.26 2.62 -2.01
N GLY A 110 -25.82 2.65 -0.75
CA GLY A 110 -26.08 1.60 0.24
C GLY A 110 -25.19 0.34 0.14
N THR A 111 -24.27 0.28 -0.83
CA THR A 111 -23.30 -0.83 -0.93
C THR A 111 -22.20 -0.73 0.13
N ARG A 112 -21.50 -1.86 0.38
CA ARG A 112 -20.28 -1.87 1.21
C ARG A 112 -19.18 -1.01 0.58
N ALA A 113 -19.04 -1.04 -0.74
CA ALA A 113 -18.10 -0.19 -1.47
C ALA A 113 -18.41 1.31 -1.29
N ALA A 114 -19.66 1.74 -1.41
CA ALA A 114 -20.06 3.13 -1.18
C ALA A 114 -19.76 3.60 0.26
N ARG A 115 -19.97 2.72 1.26
CA ARG A 115 -19.59 3.02 2.65
C ARG A 115 -18.08 3.15 2.83
N ARG A 116 -17.28 2.30 2.19
CA ARG A 116 -15.81 2.41 2.21
C ARG A 116 -15.33 3.70 1.57
N GLU A 117 -15.91 4.08 0.44
CA GLU A 117 -15.55 5.32 -0.25
C GLU A 117 -15.96 6.56 0.57
N ALA A 118 -17.15 6.55 1.18
CA ALA A 118 -17.57 7.59 2.10
C ALA A 118 -16.66 7.69 3.33
N LEU A 119 -16.26 6.55 3.90
CA LEU A 119 -15.30 6.50 5.00
C LEU A 119 -13.93 7.04 4.59
N ALA A 120 -13.45 6.68 3.39
CA ALA A 120 -12.18 7.17 2.85
C ALA A 120 -12.21 8.70 2.66
N ARG A 121 -13.33 9.23 2.16
CA ARG A 121 -13.54 10.68 2.03
C ARG A 121 -13.64 11.38 3.40
N ALA A 122 -14.29 10.76 4.39
CA ALA A 122 -14.42 11.32 5.73
C ALA A 122 -13.11 11.27 6.54
N HIS A 123 -12.26 10.26 6.30
CA HIS A 123 -11.05 10.00 7.08
C HIS A 123 -9.83 9.71 6.19
N PRO A 124 -9.30 10.73 5.48
CA PRO A 124 -8.18 10.54 4.55
C PRO A 124 -6.92 10.00 5.23
N PHE A 125 -6.64 10.43 6.46
CA PHE A 125 -5.47 9.97 7.22
C PHE A 125 -5.55 8.49 7.60
N LEU A 126 -6.72 7.99 8.03
CA LEU A 126 -6.90 6.57 8.34
C LEU A 126 -6.70 5.73 7.09
N TYR A 127 -7.25 6.20 5.96
CA TYR A 127 -7.13 5.51 4.68
C TYR A 127 -5.66 5.45 4.20
N ALA A 128 -4.93 6.56 4.27
CA ALA A 128 -3.50 6.59 3.93
C ALA A 128 -2.65 5.70 4.86
N SER A 129 -3.00 5.62 6.15
CA SER A 129 -2.24 4.82 7.12
C SER A 129 -2.46 3.31 6.99
N ARG A 130 -3.55 2.86 6.33
CA ARG A 130 -3.89 1.42 6.24
C ARG A 130 -2.78 0.61 5.59
N HIS A 131 -2.14 1.14 4.55
CA HIS A 131 -1.09 0.42 3.82
C HIS A 131 0.16 0.28 4.66
N VAL A 132 0.51 1.32 5.43
CA VAL A 132 1.61 1.30 6.38
C VAL A 132 1.31 0.33 7.51
N ALA A 133 0.09 0.35 8.06
CA ALA A 133 -0.33 -0.57 9.10
C ALA A 133 -0.31 -2.03 8.62
N ALA A 134 -0.82 -2.31 7.43
CA ALA A 134 -0.80 -3.64 6.83
C ALA A 134 0.63 -4.13 6.55
N ALA A 135 1.50 -3.28 5.99
CA ALA A 135 2.90 -3.59 5.77
C ALA A 135 3.64 -3.86 7.10
N THR A 136 3.40 -3.03 8.11
CA THR A 136 3.97 -3.19 9.46
C THR A 136 3.51 -4.50 10.10
N ALA A 137 2.21 -4.81 10.02
CA ALA A 137 1.65 -6.05 10.54
C ALA A 137 2.27 -7.28 9.84
N LYS A 138 2.46 -7.22 8.52
CA LYS A 138 3.09 -8.31 7.74
C LYS A 138 4.51 -8.65 8.19
N VAL A 139 5.24 -7.67 8.74
CA VAL A 139 6.60 -7.85 9.29
C VAL A 139 6.57 -8.25 10.77
N LEU A 140 5.70 -7.63 11.57
CA LEU A 140 5.64 -7.89 13.01
C LEU A 140 5.05 -9.25 13.35
N LEU A 141 4.05 -9.74 12.61
CA LEU A 141 3.44 -11.05 12.86
C LEU A 141 4.46 -12.21 12.84
N PRO A 142 5.30 -12.37 11.79
CA PRO A 142 6.29 -13.45 11.77
C PRO A 142 7.36 -13.26 12.83
N LEU A 143 7.79 -12.03 13.13
CA LEU A 143 8.75 -11.78 14.21
C LEU A 143 8.20 -12.18 15.58
N LEU A 144 6.94 -11.85 15.88
CA LEU A 144 6.27 -12.29 17.09
C LEU A 144 6.11 -13.81 17.13
N GLY A 145 5.73 -14.43 16.00
CA GLY A 145 5.63 -15.88 15.87
C GLY A 145 6.96 -16.58 16.16
N ILE A 146 8.06 -16.08 15.58
CA ILE A 146 9.42 -16.58 15.82
C ILE A 146 9.81 -16.38 17.29
N SER A 147 9.53 -15.22 17.88
CA SER A 147 9.85 -14.96 19.29
C SER A 147 9.12 -15.92 20.23
N VAL A 148 7.82 -16.16 20.00
CA VAL A 148 7.03 -17.15 20.76
C VAL A 148 7.59 -18.55 20.56
N LEU A 149 7.94 -18.93 19.32
CA LEU A 149 8.52 -20.23 19.02
C LEU A 149 9.86 -20.45 19.74
N ILE A 150 10.76 -19.48 19.72
CA ILE A 150 12.04 -19.52 20.45
C ILE A 150 11.78 -19.68 21.95
N ARG A 151 10.84 -18.93 22.52
CA ARG A 151 10.51 -19.02 23.95
C ARG A 151 10.00 -20.40 24.33
N VAL A 152 9.15 -21.00 23.50
CA VAL A 152 8.64 -22.37 23.71
C VAL A 152 9.78 -23.39 23.61
N LEU A 153 10.65 -23.28 22.60
CA LEU A 153 11.80 -24.17 22.43
C LEU A 153 12.78 -24.07 23.61
N LEU A 154 13.15 -22.86 24.03
CA LEU A 154 14.04 -22.63 25.17
C LEU A 154 13.48 -23.16 26.48
N GLY A 155 12.16 -23.08 26.69
CA GLY A 155 11.48 -23.60 27.87
C GLY A 155 11.28 -25.12 27.86
N ALA A 156 11.28 -25.74 26.66
CA ALA A 156 11.15 -27.19 26.50
C ALA A 156 12.50 -27.93 26.59
N VAL A 157 13.62 -27.22 26.45
CA VAL A 157 14.96 -27.80 26.65
C VAL A 157 15.24 -27.87 28.15
N PRO A 158 15.44 -29.07 28.73
CA PRO A 158 15.95 -29.21 30.09
C PRO A 158 17.41 -28.75 30.07
N TRP A 159 17.64 -27.50 30.45
CA TRP A 159 18.99 -26.98 30.62
C TRP A 159 19.63 -27.75 31.77
N PRO A 160 20.73 -28.48 31.53
CA PRO A 160 21.44 -29.12 32.63
C PRO A 160 21.96 -28.03 33.56
N ASP A 161 21.75 -28.21 34.88
CA ASP A 161 22.46 -27.46 35.91
C ASP A 161 23.93 -27.85 35.84
N VAL A 162 24.66 -27.29 34.87
CA VAL A 162 26.10 -27.47 34.75
C VAL A 162 26.74 -26.51 35.77
N PRO A 163 27.35 -27.02 36.86
CA PRO A 163 28.19 -26.19 37.68
C PRO A 163 29.32 -25.66 36.80
N TRP A 164 29.35 -24.35 36.61
CA TRP A 164 30.39 -23.69 35.83
C TRP A 164 31.75 -24.08 36.42
N PRO A 165 32.67 -24.62 35.60
CA PRO A 165 33.99 -24.98 36.11
C PRO A 165 34.70 -23.71 36.58
N ASP A 166 35.32 -23.82 37.76
CA ASP A 166 36.12 -22.76 38.38
C ASP A 166 37.46 -22.66 37.60
N VAL A 167 37.41 -22.07 36.40
CA VAL A 167 38.56 -22.00 35.49
C VAL A 167 39.41 -20.78 35.84
N ARG A 168 40.57 -21.03 36.45
CA ARG A 168 41.64 -20.03 36.56
C ARG A 168 42.25 -19.80 35.17
N LEU A 169 41.99 -18.65 34.59
CA LEU A 169 42.54 -18.25 33.30
C LEU A 169 44.04 -17.94 33.45
N PRO A 170 44.91 -18.45 32.55
CA PRO A 170 46.31 -18.06 32.51
C PRO A 170 46.45 -16.64 31.96
N ASP A 171 47.35 -15.87 32.57
CA ASP A 171 47.71 -14.53 32.13
C ASP A 171 48.44 -14.61 30.78
N VAL A 172 47.89 -13.98 29.75
CA VAL A 172 48.52 -13.90 28.43
C VAL A 172 48.53 -12.44 27.98
N ASP A 173 49.72 -11.89 27.82
CA ASP A 173 49.92 -10.53 27.32
C ASP A 173 49.40 -10.40 25.86
N ALA A 174 48.41 -9.54 25.66
CA ALA A 174 47.86 -9.27 24.34
C ALA A 174 48.84 -8.44 23.48
N PRO A 175 49.07 -8.79 22.21
CA PRO A 175 49.94 -8.02 21.32
C PRO A 175 49.27 -6.69 20.92
N SER A 176 50.03 -5.59 20.96
CA SER A 176 49.53 -4.26 20.60
C SER A 176 49.29 -4.14 19.10
N ILE A 177 48.04 -3.92 18.69
CA ILE A 177 47.67 -3.63 17.30
C ILE A 177 47.45 -2.12 17.18
N PRO A 178 48.17 -1.41 16.28
CA PRO A 178 47.94 0.02 16.07
C PRO A 178 46.64 0.23 15.28
N TRP A 179 45.64 0.81 15.93
CA TRP A 179 44.38 1.20 15.31
C TRP A 179 44.47 2.61 14.71
N PRO A 180 43.81 2.89 13.58
CA PRO A 180 43.75 4.24 13.00
C PRO A 180 42.81 5.17 13.78
N ASP A 181 43.23 6.43 13.93
CA ASP A 181 42.50 7.47 14.66
C ASP A 181 41.22 7.91 13.91
N VAL A 182 40.06 7.47 14.42
CA VAL A 182 38.75 7.94 13.98
C VAL A 182 38.18 8.87 15.06
N PRO A 183 37.76 10.11 14.75
CA PRO A 183 37.17 11.01 15.73
C PRO A 183 35.75 10.56 16.08
N TRP A 184 35.61 9.82 17.18
CA TRP A 184 34.33 9.40 17.73
C TRP A 184 33.62 10.57 18.44
N PRO A 185 32.28 10.71 18.34
CA PRO A 185 31.54 11.65 19.17
C PRO A 185 31.56 11.18 20.63
N ASN A 186 31.94 12.08 21.54
CA ASN A 186 32.02 11.84 22.98
C ASN A 186 30.69 11.30 23.54
N LEU A 187 30.65 10.00 23.82
CA LEU A 187 29.61 9.37 24.63
C LEU A 187 29.88 9.72 26.11
N PRO A 188 28.84 10.00 26.92
CA PRO A 188 29.02 10.21 28.36
C PRO A 188 29.54 8.94 29.02
N ASP A 189 30.46 9.11 29.98
CA ASP A 189 31.20 8.04 30.67
C ASP A 189 30.28 6.95 31.21
N LEU A 190 30.29 5.78 30.56
CA LEU A 190 29.73 4.56 31.12
C LEU A 190 30.72 4.03 32.18
N PRO A 191 30.25 3.60 33.37
CA PRO A 191 31.11 2.97 34.37
C PRO A 191 31.71 1.67 33.83
N ASP A 192 32.98 1.42 34.16
CA ASP A 192 33.78 0.28 33.69
C ASP A 192 33.08 -1.06 33.94
N LEU A 193 32.65 -1.70 32.84
CA LEU A 193 32.11 -3.04 32.85
C LEU A 193 33.28 -4.04 32.85
N PRO A 194 33.32 -5.03 33.76
CA PRO A 194 34.38 -6.03 33.78
C PRO A 194 34.35 -6.87 32.50
N GLU A 195 35.52 -7.28 32.00
CA GLU A 195 35.70 -8.07 30.77
C GLU A 195 35.10 -9.48 30.91
N VAL A 196 33.80 -9.58 30.73
CA VAL A 196 33.08 -10.85 30.60
C VAL A 196 33.34 -11.36 29.19
N SER A 197 34.04 -12.50 29.05
CA SER A 197 34.12 -13.18 27.75
C SER A 197 32.71 -13.52 27.29
N ALA A 198 32.26 -12.84 26.25
CA ALA A 198 30.93 -13.01 25.69
C ALA A 198 30.75 -14.48 25.28
N PRO A 199 29.67 -15.15 25.70
CA PRO A 199 29.35 -16.48 25.20
C PRO A 199 29.44 -16.53 23.66
N PRO A 200 29.82 -17.64 23.02
CA PRO A 200 29.97 -17.68 21.56
C PRO A 200 28.72 -17.26 20.78
N TRP A 201 27.53 -17.49 21.35
CA TRP A 201 26.27 -17.00 20.81
C TRP A 201 26.13 -15.47 20.92
N LEU A 202 26.67 -14.85 21.97
CA LEU A 202 26.70 -13.41 22.16
C LEU A 202 27.73 -12.75 21.23
N ALA A 203 28.87 -13.39 20.97
CA ALA A 203 29.79 -12.98 19.91
C ALA A 203 29.14 -13.06 18.52
N ALA A 204 28.32 -14.10 18.26
CA ALA A 204 27.53 -14.21 17.02
C ALA A 204 26.44 -13.12 16.93
N VAL A 205 25.78 -12.79 18.04
CA VAL A 205 24.80 -11.69 18.12
C VAL A 205 25.47 -10.32 17.97
N LEU A 206 26.64 -10.09 18.55
CA LEU A 206 27.41 -8.85 18.41
C LEU A 206 28.03 -8.71 17.00
N ALA A 207 28.50 -9.81 16.42
CA ALA A 207 28.91 -9.86 15.01
C ALA A 207 27.72 -9.58 14.08
N ALA A 208 26.52 -10.09 14.41
CA ALA A 208 25.28 -9.74 13.71
C ALA A 208 24.87 -8.27 13.95
N ALA A 209 25.10 -7.73 15.14
CA ALA A 209 24.78 -6.35 15.51
C ALA A 209 25.60 -5.33 14.69
N LYS A 210 26.84 -5.68 14.29
CA LYS A 210 27.62 -4.88 13.32
C LYS A 210 26.85 -4.65 12.00
N PHE A 211 25.98 -5.57 11.60
CA PHE A 211 25.12 -5.41 10.41
C PHE A 211 23.81 -4.67 10.72
N ALA A 212 23.36 -4.67 11.98
CA ALA A 212 22.18 -3.93 12.43
C ALA A 212 22.46 -2.43 12.63
N VAL A 213 23.69 -2.06 13.01
CA VAL A 213 24.09 -0.66 13.25
C VAL A 213 23.86 0.25 12.02
N PRO A 214 24.27 -0.10 10.79
CA PRO A 214 23.98 0.71 9.60
C PRO A 214 22.47 0.90 9.36
N ILE A 215 21.67 -0.13 9.61
CA ILE A 215 20.22 -0.09 9.45
C ILE A 215 19.61 0.85 10.49
N LEU A 216 20.04 0.76 11.75
CA LEU A 216 19.58 1.66 12.82
C LEU A 216 19.99 3.11 12.56
N ILE A 217 21.21 3.35 12.07
CA ILE A 217 21.66 4.70 11.65
C ILE A 217 20.78 5.21 10.52
N ALA A 218 20.50 4.41 9.49
CA ALA A 218 19.63 4.81 8.37
C ALA A 218 18.21 5.14 8.86
N VAL A 219 17.65 4.34 9.77
CA VAL A 219 16.33 4.58 10.38
C VAL A 219 16.33 5.88 11.19
N VAL A 220 17.35 6.13 12.01
CA VAL A 220 17.45 7.34 12.82
C VAL A 220 17.64 8.59 11.95
N VAL A 221 18.47 8.52 10.91
CA VAL A 221 18.67 9.62 9.95
C VAL A 221 17.37 9.92 9.21
N ALA A 222 16.67 8.89 8.72
CA ALA A 222 15.39 9.05 8.04
C ALA A 222 14.31 9.64 8.97
N ALA A 223 14.22 9.17 10.21
CA ALA A 223 13.29 9.69 11.21
C ALA A 223 13.60 11.15 11.58
N ARG A 224 14.89 11.49 11.73
CA ARG A 224 15.34 12.86 12.03
C ARG A 224 15.05 13.81 10.87
N GLU A 225 15.25 13.37 9.62
CA GLU A 225 14.93 14.17 8.43
C GLU A 225 13.42 14.34 8.25
N ALA A 226 12.63 13.30 8.52
CA ALA A 226 11.17 13.40 8.54
C ALA A 226 10.68 14.37 9.62
N HIS A 227 11.32 14.40 10.79
CA HIS A 227 10.98 15.34 11.85
C HIS A 227 11.43 16.78 11.51
N ARG A 228 12.56 16.94 10.82
CA ARG A 228 13.03 18.23 10.29
C ARG A 228 12.05 18.80 9.26
N ARG A 229 11.57 17.99 8.32
CA ARG A 229 10.55 18.40 7.34
C ARG A 229 9.20 18.79 7.96
N LYS A 230 8.88 18.25 9.14
CA LYS A 230 7.68 18.66 9.90
C LYS A 230 7.85 19.98 10.65
N ARG A 231 9.09 20.41 10.90
CA ARG A 231 9.41 21.64 11.65
C ARG A 231 9.74 22.84 10.76
N THR A 232 9.98 22.63 9.47
CA THR A 232 10.04 23.70 8.48
C THR A 232 8.69 23.79 7.78
N PRO A 233 7.85 24.81 8.04
CA PRO A 233 6.72 25.10 7.18
C PRO A 233 7.22 25.21 5.74
N ALA A 234 6.48 24.67 4.78
CA ALA A 234 6.79 24.87 3.37
C ALA A 234 7.03 26.37 3.13
N PRO A 235 8.11 26.78 2.45
CA PRO A 235 8.23 28.17 2.04
C PRO A 235 6.95 28.54 1.28
N PRO A 236 6.37 29.73 1.53
CA PRO A 236 5.23 30.21 0.76
C PRO A 236 5.55 29.99 -0.72
N ALA A 237 4.64 29.31 -1.42
CA ALA A 237 4.74 29.13 -2.86
C ALA A 237 5.04 30.51 -3.44
N GLU A 238 6.19 30.61 -4.10
CA GLU A 238 6.61 31.80 -4.82
C GLU A 238 5.44 32.18 -5.71
N GLU A 239 4.81 33.32 -5.39
CA GLU A 239 3.65 33.80 -6.11
C GLU A 239 4.00 33.85 -7.60
N PRO A 240 3.15 33.32 -8.49
CA PRO A 240 3.39 33.43 -9.92
C PRO A 240 3.54 34.90 -10.26
N GLN A 241 4.74 35.24 -10.74
CA GLN A 241 5.13 36.56 -11.21
C GLN A 241 4.11 37.02 -12.25
N LYS A 242 3.14 37.84 -11.81
CA LYS A 242 2.27 38.61 -12.68
C LYS A 242 3.11 39.75 -13.29
N ALA A 243 3.59 39.54 -14.50
CA ALA A 243 4.02 40.59 -15.43
C ALA A 243 3.93 40.01 -16.85
N GLY A 244 3.12 40.51 -17.79
CA GLY A 244 2.24 41.67 -17.80
C GLY A 244 1.18 41.52 -18.91
N PRO A 245 0.29 42.50 -19.08
CA PRO A 245 -0.80 42.45 -20.06
C PRO A 245 -0.23 42.62 -21.47
N GLU A 246 -0.42 41.61 -22.32
CA GLU A 246 -0.33 41.79 -23.76
C GLU A 246 -1.55 42.62 -24.19
N THR A 247 -1.30 43.89 -24.48
CA THR A 247 -2.24 44.80 -25.13
C THR A 247 -2.69 44.21 -26.47
N PRO A 248 -3.99 44.05 -26.73
CA PRO A 248 -4.48 43.76 -28.07
C PRO A 248 -4.59 45.08 -28.83
N GLU A 249 -3.59 45.43 -29.63
CA GLU A 249 -3.77 46.45 -30.67
C GLU A 249 -4.37 45.80 -31.92
N ALA A 250 -5.63 46.15 -32.11
CA ALA A 250 -6.40 45.88 -33.31
C ALA A 250 -5.85 46.69 -34.49
N SER A 251 -5.82 46.01 -35.64
CA SER A 251 -6.31 46.49 -36.93
C SER A 251 -5.72 47.74 -37.59
N ALA A 252 -5.26 47.49 -38.82
CA ALA A 252 -5.55 48.22 -40.06
C ALA A 252 -4.41 49.03 -40.70
N GLU A 253 -4.41 48.90 -42.04
CA GLU A 253 -4.00 49.91 -43.00
C GLU A 253 -2.50 49.97 -43.40
N LEU A 254 -2.16 49.31 -44.51
CA LEU A 254 -1.80 50.01 -45.74
C LEU A 254 -1.58 49.02 -46.90
N GLU A 255 -2.70 48.76 -47.56
CA GLU A 255 -2.78 48.35 -48.95
C GLU A 255 -2.36 49.53 -49.85
N GLY A 256 -1.56 49.28 -50.89
CA GLY A 256 -1.51 50.13 -52.09
C GLY A 256 -0.49 51.26 -52.14
N ARG A 257 0.66 51.01 -52.78
CA ARG A 257 1.36 52.05 -53.55
C ARG A 257 2.07 51.45 -54.77
N GLY A 258 1.30 51.36 -55.85
CA GLY A 258 1.80 51.25 -57.22
C GLY A 258 1.43 52.53 -57.96
N SER A 259 2.44 53.29 -58.36
CA SER A 259 2.52 54.16 -59.54
C SER A 259 3.95 54.65 -59.67
#